data_AF-O28712-F1
#
_entry.id   AF-O28712-F1
#
_cell.length_a   1.000
_cell.length_b   1.000
_cell.length_c   1.000
_cell.angle_alpha   90.00
_cell.angle_beta   90.00
_cell.angle_gamma   90.00
#
_symmetry.space_group_name_H-M   'P 1'
#
loop_
_entity.id
_entity.type
_entity.pdbx_description
1 polymer ?
#
loop_
_entity_poly.entity_id
_entity_poly.type
_entity_poly.pdbx_seq_one_letter_code
_entity_poly.pdbx_strand_id
1 'polypeptide(L)'
;MMSVGMLSFENVFFIAFSAYLVVILLMTAVSVYYLLKTLRGGDFALPDSELFKKAGKVVGKSFKDRGLTLHDLLWALELRGAVKMDSQSSKYYSTRPLKVNPEHLESYISAFLIAMNIRSDVTVKNESLIISIN
;
A
#
# COMPACT_ATOMS: atom_id res chain seq x y z
N MET A 1 -1.41 33.43 37.10
CA MET A 1 -2.28 32.57 36.26
C MET A 1 -1.36 31.64 35.48
N MET A 2 -1.62 30.34 35.57
CA MET A 2 -0.72 29.27 35.11
C MET A 2 -0.42 29.39 33.62
N SER A 3 0.85 29.14 33.30
CA SER A 3 1.47 29.12 31.98
C SER A 3 0.53 28.55 30.92
N VAL A 4 0.34 29.27 29.82
CA VAL A 4 -0.24 28.74 28.59
C VAL A 4 0.61 27.54 28.23
N GLY A 5 0.07 26.34 28.48
CA GLY A 5 0.75 25.08 28.21
C GLY A 5 1.11 25.09 26.74
N MET A 6 2.39 25.37 26.45
CA MET A 6 3.00 25.12 25.17
C MET A 6 2.69 23.67 24.86
N LEU A 7 1.70 23.42 23.99
CA LEU A 7 1.43 22.10 23.45
C LEU A 7 2.79 21.56 23.01
N SER A 8 3.28 20.50 23.67
CA SER A 8 4.58 19.94 23.35
C SER A 8 4.59 19.67 21.85
N PHE A 9 5.70 19.97 21.19
CA PHE A 9 5.87 19.69 19.76
C PHE A 9 5.49 18.24 19.43
N GLU A 10 5.74 17.33 20.38
CA GLU A 10 5.33 15.92 20.38
C GLU A 10 3.81 15.72 20.27
N ASN A 11 3.00 16.47 21.03
CA ASN A 11 1.53 16.39 20.94
C ASN A 11 1.02 16.89 19.59
N VAL A 12 1.61 17.97 19.05
CA VAL A 12 1.27 18.48 17.71
C VAL A 12 1.64 17.46 16.64
N PHE A 13 2.84 16.86 16.73
CA PHE A 13 3.29 15.80 15.84
C PHE A 13 2.39 14.57 15.92
N PHE A 14 2.02 14.12 17.12
CA PHE A 14 1.15 12.97 17.34
C PHE A 14 -0.26 13.20 16.78
N ILE A 15 -0.82 14.40 16.96
CA ILE A 15 -2.12 14.78 16.39
C ILE A 15 -2.05 14.81 14.86
N ALA A 16 -1.01 15.43 14.29
CA ALA A 16 -0.82 15.50 12.85
C ALA A 16 -0.63 14.10 12.23
N PHE A 17 0.18 13.25 12.88
CA PHE A 17 0.42 11.87 12.48
C PHE A 17 -0.86 11.02 12.59
N SER A 18 -1.61 11.16 13.68
CA SER A 18 -2.90 10.48 13.86
C SER A 18 -3.92 10.92 12.82
N ALA A 19 -4.02 12.22 12.53
CA ALA A 19 -4.88 12.74 11.48
C ALA A 19 -4.48 12.21 10.10
N TYR A 20 -3.18 12.17 9.80
CA TYR A 20 -2.64 11.57 8.58
C TYR A 20 -3.01 10.08 8.44
N LEU A 21 -2.91 9.31 9.52
CA LEU A 21 -3.34 7.91 9.55
C LEU A 21 -4.85 7.77 9.32
N VAL A 22 -5.68 8.62 9.94
CA VAL A 22 -7.13 8.63 9.72
C VAL A 22 -7.46 8.93 8.26
N VAL A 23 -6.76 9.88 7.63
CA VAL A 23 -6.93 10.18 6.20
C VAL A 23 -6.55 8.97 5.34
N ILE A 24 -5.42 8.29 5.60
CA ILE A 24 -5.04 7.07 4.87
C ILE A 24 -6.08 5.96 5.06
N LEU A 25 -6.61 5.78 6.26
CA LEU A 25 -7.64 4.79 6.56
C LEU A 25 -8.94 5.09 5.83
N LEU A 26 -9.42 6.34 5.88
CA LEU A 26 -10.60 6.78 5.14
C LEU A 26 -10.40 6.60 3.64
N MET A 27 -9.22 6.91 3.12
CA MET A 27 -8.88 6.72 1.70
C MET A 27 -8.84 5.25 1.32
N THR A 28 -8.27 4.38 2.17
CA THR A 28 -8.28 2.94 1.96
C THR A 28 -9.71 2.40 1.97
N ALA A 29 -10.54 2.85 2.91
CA ALA A 29 -11.95 2.49 2.99
C ALA A 29 -12.73 2.98 1.76
N VAL A 30 -12.45 4.20 1.26
CA VAL A 30 -13.02 4.74 0.03
C VAL A 30 -12.55 3.93 -1.18
N SER A 31 -11.27 3.58 -1.28
CA SER A 31 -10.76 2.72 -2.36
C SER A 31 -11.40 1.33 -2.34
N VAL A 32 -11.58 0.72 -1.16
CA VAL A 32 -12.30 -0.54 -0.98
C VAL A 32 -13.79 -0.39 -1.27
N TYR A 33 -14.42 0.72 -0.90
CA TYR A 33 -15.81 1.02 -1.22
C TYR A 33 -16.00 1.16 -2.73
N TYR A 34 -15.14 1.89 -3.42
CA TYR A 34 -15.19 1.99 -4.89
C TYR A 34 -14.87 0.64 -5.54
N LEU A 35 -13.94 -0.16 -4.99
CA LEU A 35 -13.71 -1.53 -5.42
C LEU A 35 -14.99 -2.36 -5.34
N LEU A 36 -15.66 -2.38 -4.19
CA LEU A 36 -16.94 -3.09 -3.99
C LEU A 36 -18.06 -2.54 -4.87
N LYS A 37 -18.13 -1.22 -5.05
CA LYS A 37 -19.12 -0.56 -5.91
C LYS A 37 -18.90 -0.90 -7.37
N THR A 38 -17.65 -0.93 -7.84
CA THR A 38 -17.29 -1.36 -9.20
C THR A 38 -17.56 -2.85 -9.39
N LEU A 39 -17.29 -3.70 -8.38
CA LEU A 39 -17.62 -5.13 -8.41
C LEU A 39 -19.13 -5.38 -8.51
N ARG A 40 -19.97 -4.53 -7.92
CA ARG A 40 -21.44 -4.66 -7.98
C ARG A 40 -22.08 -3.97 -9.19
N GLY A 41 -21.39 -3.04 -9.84
CA GLY A 41 -22.00 -2.04 -10.74
C GLY A 41 -21.82 -2.25 -12.24
N GLY A 42 -21.24 -3.35 -12.72
CA GLY A 42 -21.21 -3.63 -14.16
C GLY A 42 -20.23 -4.73 -14.54
N ASP A 43 -20.73 -5.79 -15.15
CA ASP A 43 -20.09 -6.68 -16.14
C ASP A 43 -18.63 -7.14 -15.91
N PHE A 44 -18.16 -7.22 -14.67
CA PHE A 44 -16.80 -7.69 -14.38
C PHE A 44 -16.76 -9.18 -14.07
N ALA A 45 -16.88 -10.00 -15.12
CA ALA A 45 -16.31 -11.35 -15.16
C ALA A 45 -14.78 -11.30 -15.40
N LEU A 46 -14.08 -10.37 -14.74
CA LEU A 46 -12.62 -10.35 -14.81
C LEU A 46 -12.08 -11.46 -13.90
N PRO A 47 -11.12 -12.27 -14.39
CA PRO A 47 -10.41 -13.20 -13.52
C PRO A 47 -9.67 -12.41 -12.42
N ASP A 48 -9.52 -13.04 -11.25
CA ASP A 48 -8.93 -12.43 -10.05
C ASP A 48 -7.59 -11.71 -10.34
N SER A 49 -6.74 -12.29 -11.18
CA SER A 49 -5.44 -11.72 -11.56
C SER A 49 -5.56 -10.33 -12.19
N GLU A 50 -6.56 -10.08 -13.03
CA GLU A 50 -6.80 -8.77 -13.64
C GLU A 50 -7.39 -7.77 -12.65
N LEU A 51 -8.18 -8.24 -11.68
CA LEU A 51 -8.69 -7.41 -10.58
C LEU A 51 -7.54 -6.87 -9.72
N PHE A 52 -6.59 -7.73 -9.32
CA PHE A 52 -5.42 -7.31 -8.54
C PHE A 52 -4.52 -6.34 -9.32
N LYS A 53 -4.29 -6.60 -10.62
CA LYS A 53 -3.55 -5.66 -11.49
C LYS A 53 -4.24 -4.31 -11.59
N LYS A 54 -5.56 -4.28 -11.76
CA LYS A 54 -6.33 -3.02 -11.84
C LYS A 54 -6.27 -2.27 -10.51
N ALA A 55 -6.46 -2.96 -9.39
CA ALA A 55 -6.35 -2.37 -8.06
C ALA A 55 -4.95 -1.77 -7.83
N GLY A 56 -3.89 -2.53 -8.14
CA GLY A 56 -2.50 -2.06 -8.04
C GLY A 56 -2.26 -0.80 -8.86
N LYS A 57 -2.73 -0.75 -10.11
CA LYS A 57 -2.62 0.44 -10.98
C LYS A 57 -3.33 1.67 -10.39
N VAL A 58 -4.54 1.49 -9.86
CA VAL A 58 -5.32 2.59 -9.28
C VAL A 58 -4.63 3.13 -8.02
N VAL A 59 -4.19 2.25 -7.14
CA VAL A 59 -3.48 2.64 -5.92
C VAL A 59 -2.14 3.29 -6.26
N GLY A 60 -1.39 2.75 -7.22
CA GLY A 60 -0.10 3.32 -7.64
C GLY A 60 -0.22 4.72 -8.21
N LYS A 61 -1.25 5.02 -9.02
CA LYS A 61 -1.53 6.38 -9.48
C LYS A 61 -1.84 7.32 -8.31
N SER A 62 -2.73 6.89 -7.41
CA SER A 62 -3.11 7.67 -6.22
C SER A 62 -1.91 7.96 -5.31
N PHE A 63 -1.00 6.99 -5.14
CA PHE A 63 0.22 7.16 -4.36
C PHE A 63 1.18 8.14 -5.05
N LYS A 64 1.39 7.98 -6.36
CA LYS A 64 2.23 8.88 -7.17
C LYS A 64 1.75 10.33 -7.10
N ASP A 65 0.45 10.57 -7.27
CA ASP A 65 -0.14 11.91 -7.23
C ASP A 65 0.02 12.58 -5.85
N ARG A 66 0.22 11.78 -4.80
CA ARG A 66 0.39 12.22 -3.41
C ARG A 66 1.84 12.22 -2.93
N GLY A 67 2.79 11.83 -3.78
CA GLY A 67 4.19 11.67 -3.39
C GLY A 67 4.45 10.54 -2.39
N LEU A 68 3.56 9.56 -2.30
CA LEU A 68 3.76 8.35 -1.49
C LEU A 68 4.63 7.35 -2.21
N THR A 69 5.40 6.58 -1.45
CA THR A 69 6.43 5.66 -1.93
C THR A 69 5.96 4.20 -1.87
N LEU A 70 6.75 3.31 -2.48
CA LEU A 70 6.58 1.86 -2.29
C LEU A 70 6.67 1.47 -0.81
N HIS A 71 7.56 2.12 -0.05
CA HIS A 71 7.74 1.82 1.36
C HIS A 71 6.44 2.07 2.14
N ASP A 72 5.75 3.18 1.86
CA ASP A 72 4.46 3.50 2.49
C ASP A 72 3.39 2.44 2.20
N LEU A 73 3.39 1.89 0.98
CA LEU A 73 2.48 0.80 0.62
C LEU A 73 2.81 -0.47 1.41
N LEU A 74 4.07 -0.90 1.40
CA LEU A 74 4.50 -2.13 2.08
C LEU A 74 4.23 -2.04 3.58
N TRP A 75 4.49 -0.89 4.18
CA TRP A 75 4.19 -0.64 5.58
C TRP A 75 2.69 -0.67 5.86
N ALA A 76 1.86 -0.07 5.00
CA ALA A 76 0.40 -0.17 5.13
C ALA A 76 -0.11 -1.62 5.00
N LEU A 77 0.48 -2.43 4.12
CA LEU A 77 0.16 -3.85 4.00
C LEU A 77 0.58 -4.65 5.24
N GLU A 78 1.73 -4.33 5.82
CA GLU A 78 2.21 -4.95 7.05
C GLU A 78 1.31 -4.61 8.25
N LEU A 79 0.91 -3.35 8.40
CA LEU A 79 -0.05 -2.92 9.43
C LEU A 79 -1.41 -3.63 9.32
N ARG A 80 -1.81 -4.01 8.10
CA ARG A 80 -3.03 -4.80 7.86
C ARG A 80 -2.84 -6.30 8.06
N GLY A 81 -1.61 -6.75 8.35
CA GLY A 81 -1.27 -8.16 8.47
C GLY A 81 -1.37 -8.93 7.15
N ALA A 82 -1.26 -8.22 6.02
CA ALA A 82 -1.27 -8.83 4.69
C ALA A 82 0.11 -9.45 4.37
N VAL A 83 1.16 -8.71 4.72
CA VAL A 83 2.56 -9.12 4.56
C VAL A 83 3.31 -8.93 5.87
N LYS A 84 4.48 -9.55 5.97
CA LYS A 84 5.50 -9.22 6.96
C LYS A 84 6.75 -8.77 6.22
N MET A 85 7.38 -7.67 6.61
CA MET A 85 8.62 -7.25 5.98
C MET A 85 9.79 -8.04 6.57
N ASP A 86 10.48 -8.82 5.74
CA ASP A 86 11.60 -9.67 6.16
C ASP A 86 12.94 -8.93 6.05
N SER A 87 13.12 -8.11 5.00
CA SER A 87 14.32 -7.28 4.84
C SER A 87 14.06 -6.09 3.92
N GLN A 88 14.75 -4.99 4.17
CA GLN A 88 14.67 -3.78 3.33
C GLN A 88 16.05 -3.16 3.09
N SER A 89 16.23 -2.63 1.88
CA SER A 89 17.32 -1.72 1.50
C SER A 89 16.80 -0.73 0.46
N SER A 90 17.61 0.27 0.11
CA SER A 90 17.25 1.25 -0.92
C SER A 90 16.97 0.64 -2.30
N LYS A 91 17.46 -0.58 -2.57
CA LYS A 91 17.31 -1.27 -3.87
C LYS A 91 16.47 -2.55 -3.80
N TYR A 92 16.02 -2.94 -2.61
CA TYR A 92 15.51 -4.29 -2.41
C TYR A 92 14.55 -4.36 -1.24
N TYR A 93 13.41 -5.00 -1.44
CA TYR A 93 12.46 -5.35 -0.40
C TYR A 93 12.16 -6.85 -0.47
N SER A 94 12.15 -7.50 0.68
CA SER A 94 11.66 -8.88 0.82
C SER A 94 10.51 -8.86 1.80
N THR A 95 9.38 -9.40 1.38
CA THR A 95 8.19 -9.51 2.22
C THR A 95 7.61 -10.91 2.18
N ARG A 96 7.04 -11.39 3.28
CA ARG A 96 6.34 -12.66 3.34
C ARG A 96 4.83 -12.44 3.38
N PRO A 97 4.04 -12.93 2.42
CA PRO A 97 2.60 -13.02 2.56
C PRO A 97 2.20 -13.78 3.83
N LEU A 98 1.27 -13.21 4.61
CA LEU A 98 0.71 -13.87 5.81
C LEU A 98 -0.70 -14.40 5.57
N LYS A 99 -1.52 -13.62 4.85
CA LYS A 99 -2.95 -13.91 4.61
C LYS A 99 -3.37 -13.67 3.17
N VAL A 100 -2.40 -13.54 2.27
CA VAL A 100 -2.61 -13.18 0.86
C VAL A 100 -1.89 -14.19 -0.02
N ASN A 101 -2.53 -14.64 -1.11
CA ASN A 101 -1.86 -15.48 -2.09
C ASN A 101 -0.63 -14.72 -2.65
N PRO A 102 0.59 -15.30 -2.62
CA PRO A 102 1.78 -14.68 -3.18
C PRO A 102 1.61 -14.15 -4.61
N GLU A 103 0.92 -14.88 -5.49
CA GLU A 103 0.71 -14.51 -6.89
C GLU A 103 -0.21 -13.28 -7.05
N HIS A 104 -1.22 -13.17 -6.19
CA HIS A 104 -2.12 -12.02 -6.15
C HIS A 104 -1.37 -10.77 -5.64
N LEU A 105 -0.53 -10.97 -4.63
CA LEU A 105 0.32 -9.90 -4.08
C LEU A 105 1.34 -9.43 -5.12
N GLU A 106 1.98 -10.36 -5.83
CA GLU A 106 2.89 -10.07 -6.95
C GLU A 106 2.18 -9.27 -8.04
N SER A 107 1.00 -9.72 -8.48
CA SER A 107 0.21 -9.04 -9.51
C SER A 107 -0.16 -7.61 -9.09
N TYR A 108 -0.57 -7.44 -7.83
CA TYR A 108 -0.93 -6.14 -7.25
C TYR A 108 0.28 -5.20 -7.16
N ILE A 109 1.40 -5.66 -6.58
CA ILE A 109 2.60 -4.84 -6.37
C ILE A 109 3.27 -4.51 -7.69
N SER A 110 3.38 -5.46 -8.62
CA SER A 110 3.93 -5.21 -9.97
C SER A 110 3.14 -4.12 -10.69
N ALA A 111 1.81 -4.22 -10.65
CA ALA A 111 0.93 -3.24 -11.27
C ALA A 111 0.99 -1.85 -10.59
N PHE A 112 1.15 -1.84 -9.25
CA PHE A 112 1.40 -0.62 -8.48
C PHE A 112 2.71 0.06 -8.90
N LEU A 113 3.80 -0.71 -9.00
CA LEU A 113 5.13 -0.19 -9.36
C LEU A 113 5.16 0.38 -10.79
N ILE A 114 4.47 -0.28 -11.72
CA ILE A 114 4.28 0.23 -13.09
C ILE A 114 3.54 1.58 -13.05
N ALA A 115 2.46 1.71 -12.28
CA ALA A 115 1.72 2.96 -12.17
C ALA A 115 2.53 4.08 -11.48
N MET A 116 3.39 3.72 -10.54
CA MET A 116 4.36 4.61 -9.90
C MET A 116 5.51 5.05 -10.83
N ASN A 117 5.66 4.43 -12.01
CA ASN A 117 6.82 4.58 -12.90
C ASN A 117 8.15 4.16 -12.24
N ILE A 118 8.11 3.13 -11.39
CA ILE A 118 9.29 2.57 -10.73
C ILE A 118 9.73 1.34 -11.54
N ARG A 119 10.93 1.41 -12.14
CA ARG A 119 11.55 0.25 -12.78
C ARG A 119 11.93 -0.75 -11.71
N SER A 120 11.32 -1.92 -11.77
CA SER A 120 11.48 -2.95 -10.74
C SER A 120 11.26 -4.33 -11.32
N ASP A 121 11.83 -5.32 -10.64
CA ASP A 121 11.54 -6.72 -10.85
C ASP A 121 10.87 -7.27 -9.58
N VAL A 122 9.75 -7.95 -9.74
CA VAL A 122 9.00 -8.54 -8.64
C VAL A 122 8.97 -10.04 -8.88
N THR A 123 9.51 -10.81 -7.94
CA THR A 123 9.54 -12.28 -8.06
C THR A 123 9.06 -12.91 -6.77
N VAL A 124 8.34 -14.02 -6.88
CA VAL A 124 8.01 -14.86 -5.74
C VAL A 124 9.07 -15.96 -5.64
N LYS A 125 9.79 -16.04 -4.52
CA LYS A 125 10.74 -17.11 -4.21
C LYS A 125 10.50 -17.61 -2.80
N ASN A 126 10.40 -18.93 -2.61
CA ASN A 126 10.24 -19.56 -1.29
C ASN A 126 9.12 -18.89 -0.46
N GLU A 127 7.94 -18.73 -1.06
CA GLU A 127 6.77 -18.05 -0.45
C GLU A 127 7.03 -16.59 -0.04
N SER A 128 8.14 -15.99 -0.44
CA SER A 128 8.49 -14.59 -0.18
C SER A 128 8.41 -13.80 -1.47
N LEU A 129 7.84 -12.61 -1.39
CA LEU A 129 7.85 -11.64 -2.46
C LEU A 129 9.12 -10.80 -2.38
N ILE A 130 9.89 -10.84 -3.44
CA ILE A 130 11.14 -10.10 -3.61
C ILE A 130 10.90 -8.99 -4.63
N ILE A 131 11.13 -7.74 -4.22
CA ILE A 131 11.01 -6.55 -5.06
C ILE A 131 12.39 -5.93 -5.19
N SER A 132 12.97 -6.00 -6.39
CA SER A 132 14.23 -5.35 -6.72
C SER A 132 13.96 -4.05 -7.47
N ILE A 133 14.47 -2.92 -6.97
CA ILE A 133 14.33 -1.60 -7.61
C ILE A 133 15.60 -1.33 -8.42
N ASN A 134 15.42 -0.97 -9.69
CA ASN A 134 16.50 -0.65 -10.63
C ASN A 134 16.81 0.85 -10.67
#